data_AF-A0A3D5UPQ6-F1
#
_entry.id   AF-A0A3D5UPQ6-F1
#
_cell.length_a   1.000
_cell.length_b   1.000
_cell.length_c   1.000
_cell.angle_alpha   90.00
_cell.angle_beta   90.00
_cell.angle_gamma   90.00
#
_symmetry.space_group_name_H-M   'P 1'
#
loop_
_entity.id
_entity.type
_entity.pdbx_description
1 polymer ?
#
loop_
_entity_poly.entity_id
_entity_poly.type
_entity_poly.pdbx_seq_one_letter_code
_entity_poly.pdbx_strand_id
1 'polypeptide(L)'
;MNENDSEKISGMLKQMGHQATEDENTADFILLNTCSVRENANEKFFGHLGYYKNLKKKRPDLVLGVCGCMMQQEQVVAQIKSKHRHVDLVFGTHNLHELPELLDNHFEKEEMIVGVWNEGGKIVENIPVDHKYSFKAYVSIMFGCNNFCSYCIVPYTRGRERSRTPKSIYHEVEELAKEGCKEVTLLGQNVNSYGKTLEEEISFAELLKQLTAIDGIERIRFMTSHPKDISDELIDVVAAYDKICNHIHLPVQAGSNAILKAMNRGYSREDYLDLIAKIRDRVGEDVAVTTDLIVGFPGESEEDFNKTLELMEECRFDSAFTFLYSPREGTPASRKEEQIPEEVKHQRLNRLLAVHNQIGREKNDRYVGNIVKVLVEGPSKNKKQVMTGRTESNKTVNFEGDESLTGQIVEVEIVRAKTFSLDGKWVESR
;
A
#
# COMPACT_ATOMS: atom_id res chain seq x y z
N MET A 1 -0.05 -4.05 -0.33
CA MET A 1 -0.61 -5.25 0.33
C MET A 1 -1.52 -6.05 -0.59
N ASN A 2 -2.65 -5.53 -1.09
CA ASN A 2 -3.47 -6.32 -2.02
C ASN A 2 -2.69 -6.77 -3.27
N GLU A 3 -1.80 -5.93 -3.83
CA GLU A 3 -0.90 -6.36 -4.90
C GLU A 3 0.00 -7.55 -4.47
N ASN A 4 0.64 -7.48 -3.30
CA ASN A 4 1.44 -8.59 -2.75
C ASN A 4 0.59 -9.86 -2.51
N ASP A 5 -0.64 -9.71 -2.00
CA ASP A 5 -1.55 -10.84 -1.84
C ASP A 5 -1.90 -11.45 -3.22
N SER A 6 -2.07 -10.63 -4.27
CA SER A 6 -2.30 -11.10 -5.64
C SER A 6 -1.07 -11.80 -6.23
N GLU A 7 0.15 -11.32 -5.98
CA GLU A 7 1.39 -12.01 -6.39
C GLU A 7 1.51 -13.39 -5.72
N LYS A 8 1.13 -13.51 -4.44
CA LYS A 8 1.07 -14.78 -3.72
C LYS A 8 0.04 -15.74 -4.30
N ILE A 9 -1.17 -15.23 -4.59
CA ILE A 9 -2.21 -16.02 -5.24
C ILE A 9 -1.72 -16.53 -6.60
N SER A 10 -1.17 -15.64 -7.44
CA SER A 10 -0.64 -16.03 -8.74
C SER A 10 0.50 -17.05 -8.61
N GLY A 11 1.37 -16.92 -7.61
CA GLY A 11 2.42 -17.89 -7.31
C GLY A 11 1.89 -19.28 -7.00
N MET A 12 0.89 -19.38 -6.12
CA MET A 12 0.23 -20.65 -5.82
C MET A 12 -0.46 -21.25 -7.05
N LEU A 13 -1.18 -20.44 -7.84
CA LEU A 13 -1.85 -20.90 -9.05
C LEU A 13 -0.85 -21.38 -10.11
N LYS A 14 0.28 -20.70 -10.29
CA LYS A 14 1.35 -21.15 -11.19
C LYS A 14 1.93 -22.49 -10.74
N GLN A 15 2.14 -22.68 -9.43
CA GLN A 15 2.62 -23.96 -8.91
C GLN A 15 1.61 -25.10 -9.13
N MET A 16 0.31 -24.80 -9.15
CA MET A 16 -0.75 -25.74 -9.53
C MET A 16 -0.85 -25.99 -11.04
N GLY A 17 -0.07 -25.28 -11.87
CA GLY A 17 -0.04 -25.44 -13.33
C GLY A 17 -0.92 -24.47 -14.11
N HIS A 18 -1.54 -23.48 -13.45
CA HIS A 18 -2.31 -22.44 -14.16
C HIS A 18 -1.40 -21.42 -14.84
N GLN A 19 -1.91 -20.79 -15.91
CA GLN A 19 -1.24 -19.73 -16.64
C GLN A 19 -2.07 -18.44 -16.59
N ALA A 20 -1.42 -17.31 -16.37
CA ALA A 20 -2.08 -16.01 -16.35
C ALA A 20 -2.47 -15.56 -17.76
N THR A 21 -3.62 -14.89 -17.89
CA THR A 21 -4.10 -14.27 -19.13
C THR A 21 -4.65 -12.87 -18.82
N GLU A 22 -4.48 -11.94 -19.77
CA GLU A 22 -5.10 -10.61 -19.72
C GLU A 22 -6.52 -10.58 -20.29
N ASP A 23 -6.93 -11.63 -21.02
CA ASP A 23 -8.29 -11.73 -21.59
C ASP A 23 -9.19 -12.56 -20.67
N GLU A 24 -10.02 -11.86 -19.90
CA GLU A 24 -11.05 -12.44 -19.03
C GLU A 24 -12.02 -13.38 -19.76
N ASN A 25 -12.21 -13.24 -21.08
CA ASN A 25 -13.09 -14.11 -21.86
C ASN A 25 -12.48 -15.47 -22.14
N THR A 26 -11.15 -15.61 -21.98
CA THR A 26 -10.41 -16.86 -22.17
C THR A 26 -10.05 -17.54 -20.85
N ALA A 27 -10.06 -16.82 -19.74
CA ALA A 27 -9.68 -17.34 -18.43
C ALA A 27 -10.62 -18.47 -17.98
N ASP A 28 -10.08 -19.59 -17.49
CA ASP A 28 -10.87 -20.68 -16.87
C ASP A 28 -11.09 -20.46 -15.36
N PHE A 29 -10.26 -19.61 -14.76
CA PHE A 29 -10.39 -19.16 -13.38
C PHE A 29 -10.25 -17.63 -13.31
N ILE A 30 -11.24 -16.98 -12.70
CA ILE A 30 -11.22 -15.53 -12.43
C ILE A 30 -11.30 -15.33 -10.93
N LEU A 31 -10.34 -14.56 -10.38
CA LEU A 31 -10.30 -14.24 -8.96
C LEU A 31 -10.33 -12.72 -8.74
N LEU A 32 -11.28 -12.26 -7.92
CA LEU A 32 -11.38 -10.85 -7.53
C LEU A 32 -10.77 -10.64 -6.14
N ASN A 33 -9.58 -10.03 -6.09
CA ASN A 33 -8.96 -9.62 -4.82
C ASN A 33 -9.48 -8.25 -4.36
N THR A 34 -10.35 -8.26 -3.36
CA THR A 34 -11.13 -7.11 -2.93
C THR A 34 -10.47 -6.27 -1.82
N CYS A 35 -10.85 -5.00 -1.73
CA CYS A 35 -10.39 -4.07 -0.71
C CYS A 35 -11.59 -3.42 0.00
N SER A 36 -11.61 -3.40 1.33
CA SER A 36 -12.68 -2.78 2.13
C SER A 36 -12.39 -1.33 2.55
N VAL A 37 -11.28 -0.76 2.06
CA VAL A 37 -10.76 0.54 2.52
C VAL A 37 -11.06 1.66 1.52
N ARG A 38 -11.47 1.37 0.28
CA ARG A 38 -11.77 2.43 -0.70
C ARG A 38 -13.25 2.78 -0.69
N GLU A 39 -13.55 4.05 -0.98
CA GLU A 39 -14.91 4.53 -1.20
C GLU A 39 -15.57 3.76 -2.35
N ASN A 40 -16.85 3.43 -2.21
CA ASN A 40 -17.67 2.70 -3.19
C ASN A 40 -17.08 1.34 -3.59
N ALA A 41 -16.18 0.77 -2.78
CA ALA A 41 -15.59 -0.55 -3.05
C ALA A 41 -16.66 -1.65 -3.09
N ASN A 42 -17.64 -1.60 -2.18
CA ASN A 42 -18.80 -2.51 -2.15
C ASN A 42 -19.62 -2.44 -3.43
N GLU A 43 -20.02 -1.24 -3.85
CA GLU A 43 -20.85 -1.07 -5.05
C GLU A 43 -20.12 -1.51 -6.31
N LYS A 44 -18.86 -1.11 -6.48
CA LYS A 44 -18.02 -1.53 -7.61
C LYS A 44 -17.82 -3.04 -7.65
N PHE A 45 -17.52 -3.64 -6.50
CA PHE A 45 -17.37 -5.09 -6.38
C PHE A 45 -18.64 -5.84 -6.81
N PHE A 46 -19.80 -5.48 -6.24
CA PHE A 46 -21.05 -6.15 -6.60
C PHE A 46 -21.48 -5.88 -8.05
N GLY A 47 -21.15 -4.70 -8.59
CA GLY A 47 -21.32 -4.38 -10.01
C GLY A 47 -20.51 -5.33 -10.90
N HIS A 48 -19.21 -5.51 -10.62
CA HIS A 48 -18.34 -6.45 -11.34
C HIS A 48 -18.83 -7.90 -11.17
N LEU A 49 -19.26 -8.27 -9.97
CA LEU A 49 -19.81 -9.61 -9.71
C LEU A 49 -21.07 -9.88 -10.54
N GLY A 50 -21.89 -8.85 -10.77
CA GLY A 50 -23.05 -8.91 -11.65
C GLY A 50 -22.68 -9.14 -13.13
N TYR A 51 -21.60 -8.52 -13.61
CA TYR A 51 -21.08 -8.73 -14.96
C TYR A 51 -20.68 -10.19 -15.20
N TYR A 52 -19.91 -10.79 -14.29
CA TYR A 52 -19.45 -12.19 -14.41
C TYR A 52 -20.57 -13.22 -14.38
N LYS A 53 -21.76 -12.88 -13.87
CA LYS A 53 -22.94 -13.75 -13.95
C LYS A 53 -23.29 -14.12 -15.39
N ASN A 54 -23.16 -13.18 -16.32
CA ASN A 54 -23.45 -13.42 -17.73
C ASN A 54 -22.36 -14.25 -18.41
N LEU A 55 -21.09 -14.02 -18.05
CA LEU A 55 -19.98 -14.81 -18.57
C LEU A 55 -20.10 -16.27 -18.12
N LYS A 56 -20.36 -16.51 -16.83
CA LYS A 56 -20.52 -17.87 -16.29
C LYS A 56 -21.74 -18.62 -16.84
N LYS A 57 -22.82 -17.92 -17.19
CA LYS A 57 -23.94 -18.54 -17.92
C LYS A 57 -23.53 -19.07 -19.30
N LYS A 58 -22.56 -18.43 -19.97
CA LYS A 58 -22.04 -18.86 -21.27
C LYS A 58 -20.94 -19.91 -21.13
N ARG A 59 -20.18 -19.87 -20.04
CA ARG A 59 -19.07 -20.76 -19.70
C ARG A 59 -19.31 -21.34 -18.30
N PRO A 60 -20.11 -22.42 -18.17
CA PRO A 60 -20.46 -22.97 -16.86
C PRO A 60 -19.25 -23.51 -16.09
N ASP A 61 -18.22 -23.96 -16.80
CA ASP A 61 -16.97 -24.48 -16.24
C ASP A 61 -16.01 -23.38 -15.73
N LEU A 62 -16.34 -22.09 -15.94
CA LEU A 62 -15.57 -20.98 -15.40
C LEU A 62 -15.69 -20.95 -13.88
N VAL A 63 -14.55 -21.07 -13.21
CA VAL A 63 -14.45 -20.88 -11.76
C VAL A 63 -14.31 -19.39 -11.45
N LEU A 64 -15.19 -18.87 -10.60
CA LEU A 64 -15.22 -17.48 -10.14
C LEU A 64 -14.97 -17.42 -8.63
N GLY A 65 -13.79 -16.95 -8.25
CA GLY A 65 -13.42 -16.70 -6.87
C GLY A 65 -13.51 -15.23 -6.47
N VAL A 66 -13.73 -14.99 -5.19
CA VAL A 66 -13.62 -13.67 -4.55
C VAL A 66 -12.85 -13.80 -3.25
N CYS A 67 -11.89 -12.89 -3.04
CA CYS A 67 -11.04 -12.90 -1.87
C CYS A 67 -10.74 -11.49 -1.35
N GLY A 68 -9.91 -11.38 -0.31
CA GLY A 68 -9.43 -10.09 0.20
C GLY A 68 -10.29 -9.51 1.34
N CYS A 69 -10.03 -8.25 1.70
CA CYS A 69 -10.50 -7.69 2.97
C CYS A 69 -12.02 -7.59 3.10
N MET A 70 -12.77 -7.55 2.00
CA MET A 70 -14.23 -7.49 2.07
C MET A 70 -14.84 -8.84 2.45
N MET A 71 -14.16 -9.95 2.16
CA MET A 71 -14.66 -11.28 2.52
C MET A 71 -14.59 -11.55 4.02
N GLN A 72 -13.91 -10.67 4.77
CA GLN A 72 -13.87 -10.69 6.23
C GLN A 72 -15.06 -9.95 6.88
N GLN A 73 -15.99 -9.43 6.07
CA GLN A 73 -17.23 -8.83 6.54
C GLN A 73 -18.36 -9.83 6.37
N GLU A 74 -18.93 -10.29 7.48
CA GLU A 74 -19.98 -11.32 7.49
C GLU A 74 -21.17 -10.97 6.60
N GLN A 75 -21.58 -9.70 6.59
CA GLN A 75 -22.68 -9.21 5.77
C GLN A 75 -22.39 -9.30 4.26
N VAL A 76 -21.13 -9.08 3.85
CA VAL A 76 -20.72 -9.21 2.44
C VAL A 76 -20.76 -10.68 2.03
N VAL A 77 -20.24 -11.58 2.86
CA VAL A 77 -20.28 -13.02 2.61
C VAL A 77 -21.71 -13.54 2.58
N ALA A 78 -22.56 -13.10 3.51
CA ALA A 78 -23.98 -13.47 3.54
C ALA A 78 -24.73 -12.98 2.27
N GLN A 79 -24.40 -11.78 1.78
CA GLN A 79 -24.94 -11.27 0.52
C GLN A 79 -24.49 -12.12 -0.68
N ILE A 80 -23.22 -12.54 -0.74
CA ILE A 80 -22.72 -13.42 -1.80
C ILE A 80 -23.46 -14.76 -1.78
N LYS A 81 -23.53 -15.42 -0.63
CA LYS A 81 -24.23 -16.71 -0.45
C LYS A 81 -25.70 -16.64 -0.88
N SER A 82 -26.39 -15.54 -0.57
CA SER A 82 -27.82 -15.39 -0.86
C SER A 82 -28.12 -14.92 -2.30
N LYS A 83 -27.38 -13.93 -2.83
CA LYS A 83 -27.71 -13.25 -4.08
C LYS A 83 -26.77 -13.54 -5.26
N HIS A 84 -25.56 -14.04 -5.00
CA HIS A 84 -24.52 -14.24 -6.02
C HIS A 84 -24.05 -15.69 -6.04
N ARG A 85 -24.99 -16.63 -6.20
CA ARG A 85 -24.73 -18.09 -6.24
C ARG A 85 -23.86 -18.56 -7.42
N HIS A 86 -23.54 -17.68 -8.35
CA HIS A 86 -22.60 -17.94 -9.45
C HIS A 86 -21.13 -17.80 -9.01
N VAL A 87 -20.86 -17.44 -7.76
CA VAL A 87 -19.51 -17.47 -7.17
C VAL A 87 -19.20 -18.86 -6.65
N ASP A 88 -17.99 -19.36 -6.92
CA ASP A 88 -17.53 -20.70 -6.51
C ASP A 88 -16.68 -20.67 -5.27
N LEU A 89 -15.80 -19.67 -5.15
CA LEU A 89 -14.83 -19.60 -4.06
C LEU A 89 -14.97 -18.26 -3.34
N VAL A 90 -15.06 -18.31 -2.02
CA VAL A 90 -15.04 -17.13 -1.14
C VAL A 90 -14.01 -17.37 -0.05
N PHE A 91 -12.97 -16.55 0.04
CA PHE A 91 -11.98 -16.69 1.11
C PHE A 91 -11.40 -15.39 1.64
N GLY A 92 -10.96 -15.44 2.89
CA GLY A 92 -10.50 -14.28 3.65
C GLY A 92 -9.05 -13.89 3.38
N THR A 93 -8.63 -12.84 4.08
CA THR A 93 -7.24 -12.37 4.13
C THR A 93 -6.34 -13.19 5.05
N HIS A 94 -6.95 -14.02 5.91
CA HIS A 94 -6.28 -14.75 6.99
C HIS A 94 -5.75 -16.12 6.56
N ASN A 95 -6.31 -16.68 5.50
CA ASN A 95 -6.08 -18.05 5.05
C ASN A 95 -5.80 -18.13 3.54
N LEU A 96 -5.07 -17.14 3.02
CA LEU A 96 -4.67 -17.08 1.61
C LEU A 96 -4.00 -18.38 1.13
N HIS A 97 -3.17 -18.98 1.98
CA HIS A 97 -2.44 -20.22 1.73
C HIS A 97 -3.33 -21.45 1.51
N GLU A 98 -4.62 -21.39 1.89
CA GLU A 98 -5.57 -22.48 1.67
C GLU A 98 -6.16 -22.48 0.25
N LEU A 99 -5.83 -21.48 -0.61
CA LEU A 99 -6.38 -21.41 -1.97
C LEU A 99 -6.29 -22.73 -2.75
N PRO A 100 -5.16 -23.47 -2.76
CA PRO A 100 -5.10 -24.76 -3.45
C PRO A 100 -6.14 -25.77 -2.94
N GLU A 101 -6.24 -25.93 -1.61
CA GLU A 101 -7.20 -26.83 -0.98
C GLU A 101 -8.65 -26.39 -1.22
N LEU A 102 -8.94 -25.09 -1.16
CA LEU A 102 -10.27 -24.56 -1.43
C LEU A 102 -10.70 -24.81 -2.88
N LEU A 103 -9.76 -24.69 -3.83
CA LEU A 103 -10.01 -24.93 -5.25
C LEU A 103 -10.25 -26.43 -5.53
N ASP A 104 -9.44 -27.32 -4.94
CA ASP A 104 -9.62 -28.77 -5.05
C ASP A 104 -10.98 -29.20 -4.47
N ASN A 105 -11.34 -28.69 -3.29
CA ASN A 105 -12.65 -28.95 -2.67
C ASN A 105 -13.82 -28.51 -3.55
N HIS A 106 -13.67 -27.41 -4.30
CA HIS A 106 -14.70 -26.95 -5.22
C HIS A 106 -14.87 -27.92 -6.41
N PHE A 107 -13.76 -28.40 -6.98
CA PHE A 107 -13.80 -29.38 -8.07
C PHE A 107 -14.39 -30.73 -7.63
N GLU A 108 -14.21 -31.13 -6.37
CA GLU A 108 -14.80 -32.37 -5.86
C GLU A 108 -16.31 -32.28 -5.56
N LYS A 109 -16.76 -31.14 -5.02
CA LYS A 109 -18.14 -30.98 -4.51
C LYS A 109 -19.08 -30.29 -5.48
N GLU A 110 -18.55 -29.56 -6.46
CA GLU A 110 -19.29 -28.73 -7.41
C GLU A 110 -20.23 -27.70 -6.73
N GLU A 111 -19.84 -27.21 -5.55
CA GLU A 111 -20.58 -26.22 -4.77
C GLU A 111 -19.72 -25.01 -4.39
N MET A 112 -20.36 -23.94 -3.92
CA MET A 112 -19.66 -22.77 -3.41
C MET A 112 -18.90 -23.12 -2.12
N ILE A 113 -17.56 -23.00 -2.15
CA ILE A 113 -16.70 -23.16 -0.99
C ILE A 113 -16.45 -21.81 -0.34
N VAL A 114 -16.68 -21.74 0.97
CA VAL A 114 -16.44 -20.53 1.77
C VAL A 114 -15.44 -20.83 2.88
N GLY A 115 -14.18 -20.42 2.66
CA GLY A 115 -13.08 -20.52 3.63
C GLY A 115 -12.73 -19.15 4.18
N VAL A 116 -13.44 -18.68 5.21
CA VAL A 116 -13.18 -17.38 5.84
C VAL A 116 -12.86 -17.61 7.32
N TRP A 117 -11.62 -17.35 7.70
CA TRP A 117 -11.20 -17.42 9.10
C TRP A 117 -11.52 -16.11 9.82
N ASN A 118 -12.17 -16.21 10.99
CA ASN A 118 -12.50 -15.04 11.82
C ASN A 118 -11.27 -14.37 12.42
N GLU A 119 -10.23 -15.15 12.73
CA GLU A 119 -8.97 -14.67 13.28
C GLU A 119 -7.79 -15.24 12.51
N GLY A 120 -6.70 -14.49 12.43
CA GLY A 120 -5.47 -14.98 11.83
C GLY A 120 -4.79 -16.02 12.72
N GLY A 121 -4.50 -17.20 12.18
CA GLY A 121 -3.74 -18.23 12.88
C GLY A 121 -2.23 -17.97 12.89
N LYS A 122 -1.42 -19.03 12.84
CA LYS A 122 0.04 -18.87 12.69
C LYS A 122 0.37 -18.24 11.33
N ILE A 123 1.43 -17.44 11.28
CA ILE A 123 1.91 -16.92 10.00
C ILE A 123 2.51 -18.08 9.22
N VAL A 124 2.02 -18.27 7.99
CA VAL A 124 2.58 -19.24 7.05
C VAL A 124 3.69 -18.55 6.27
N GLU A 125 4.91 -19.05 6.44
CA GLU A 125 6.11 -18.60 5.73
C GLU A 125 6.25 -19.33 4.39
N ASN A 126 7.10 -18.81 3.49
CA ASN A 126 7.44 -19.44 2.20
C ASN A 126 6.23 -19.73 1.29
N ILE A 127 5.21 -18.85 1.32
CA ILE A 127 4.13 -18.89 0.33
C ILE A 127 4.74 -18.54 -1.04
N PRO A 128 4.48 -19.33 -2.11
CA PRO A 128 4.96 -19.02 -3.45
C PRO A 128 4.52 -17.63 -3.90
N VAL A 129 5.41 -16.89 -4.55
CA VAL A 129 5.13 -15.53 -5.04
C VAL A 129 5.49 -15.45 -6.51
N ASP A 130 4.55 -14.95 -7.30
CA ASP A 130 4.78 -14.59 -8.71
C ASP A 130 5.05 -13.08 -8.80
N HIS A 131 6.30 -12.69 -8.68
CA HIS A 131 6.70 -11.28 -8.69
C HIS A 131 6.41 -10.64 -10.03
N LYS A 132 5.74 -9.49 -10.01
CA LYS A 132 5.47 -8.71 -11.22
C LYS A 132 6.76 -8.19 -11.89
N TYR A 133 7.79 -7.94 -11.10
CA TYR A 133 9.08 -7.44 -11.54
C TYR A 133 10.20 -8.27 -10.90
N SER A 134 11.25 -8.58 -11.63
CA SER A 134 12.43 -9.27 -11.09
C SER A 134 13.33 -8.37 -10.25
N PHE A 135 13.30 -7.05 -10.51
CA PHE A 135 14.22 -6.07 -9.90
C PHE A 135 13.64 -5.37 -8.66
N LYS A 136 12.36 -5.58 -8.34
CA LYS A 136 11.74 -5.04 -7.13
C LYS A 136 10.65 -5.94 -6.58
N ALA A 137 10.54 -6.01 -5.26
CA ALA A 137 9.60 -6.91 -4.58
C ALA A 137 8.94 -6.29 -3.35
N TYR A 138 7.75 -6.77 -3.02
CA TYR A 138 7.05 -6.46 -1.78
C TYR A 138 7.29 -7.56 -0.74
N VAL A 139 7.81 -7.19 0.43
CA VAL A 139 8.06 -8.13 1.53
C VAL A 139 7.17 -7.76 2.70
N SER A 140 6.13 -8.55 2.96
CA SER A 140 5.29 -8.34 4.14
C SER A 140 6.04 -8.77 5.39
N ILE A 141 6.34 -7.88 6.32
CA ILE A 141 7.09 -8.18 7.55
C ILE A 141 6.18 -8.45 8.75
N MET A 142 4.93 -7.98 8.68
CA MET A 142 3.93 -8.18 9.72
C MET A 142 2.51 -8.04 9.16
N PHE A 143 1.54 -8.48 9.95
CA PHE A 143 0.12 -8.44 9.61
C PHE A 143 -0.68 -7.85 10.77
N GLY A 144 -1.84 -7.28 10.46
CA GLY A 144 -2.78 -6.75 11.45
C GLY A 144 -2.34 -5.40 12.05
N CYS A 145 -3.23 -4.78 12.83
CA CYS A 145 -3.00 -3.44 13.38
C CYS A 145 -3.69 -3.28 14.74
N ASN A 146 -2.98 -2.74 15.74
CA ASN A 146 -3.50 -2.53 17.09
C ASN A 146 -3.88 -1.06 17.37
N ASN A 147 -3.92 -0.19 16.34
CA ASN A 147 -4.17 1.24 16.55
C ASN A 147 -5.64 1.60 16.75
N PHE A 148 -6.58 0.81 16.22
CA PHE A 148 -8.04 1.05 16.34
C PHE A 148 -8.44 2.51 16.07
N CYS A 149 -7.88 3.12 15.01
CA CYS A 149 -8.33 4.43 14.56
C CYS A 149 -9.81 4.36 14.21
N SER A 150 -10.60 5.35 14.61
CA SER A 150 -12.07 5.24 14.63
C SER A 150 -12.70 5.07 13.24
N TYR A 151 -12.00 5.43 12.16
CA TYR A 151 -12.43 5.24 10.76
C TYR A 151 -11.90 3.96 10.10
N CYS A 152 -11.01 3.23 10.77
CA CYS A 152 -10.22 2.15 10.15
C CYS A 152 -10.85 0.78 10.42
N ILE A 153 -11.18 0.07 9.34
CA ILE A 153 -11.75 -1.29 9.42
C ILE A 153 -10.68 -2.38 9.56
N VAL A 154 -9.41 -2.03 9.32
CA VAL A 154 -8.28 -2.97 9.24
C VAL A 154 -8.10 -3.86 10.48
N PRO A 155 -8.21 -3.36 11.72
CA PRO A 155 -8.09 -4.23 12.91
C PRO A 155 -9.12 -5.36 12.94
N TYR A 156 -10.28 -5.16 12.30
CA TYR A 156 -11.37 -6.14 12.24
C TYR A 156 -11.24 -7.09 11.04
N THR A 157 -10.64 -6.66 9.92
CA THR A 157 -10.52 -7.46 8.69
C THR A 157 -9.13 -8.07 8.46
N ARG A 158 -8.13 -7.62 9.21
CA ARG A 158 -6.75 -8.14 9.16
C ARG A 158 -6.24 -8.54 10.56
N GLY A 159 -7.09 -8.45 11.57
CA GLY A 159 -6.82 -8.90 12.93
C GLY A 159 -5.76 -8.08 13.69
N ARG A 160 -5.35 -8.63 14.82
CA ARG A 160 -4.30 -8.10 15.70
C ARG A 160 -2.92 -8.22 15.05
N GLU A 161 -2.00 -7.38 15.51
CA GLU A 161 -0.62 -7.39 15.04
C GLU A 161 0.02 -8.76 15.27
N ARG A 162 0.73 -9.25 14.24
CA ARG A 162 1.56 -10.45 14.27
C ARG A 162 2.77 -10.20 13.38
N SER A 163 3.95 -10.28 13.95
CA SER A 163 5.22 -10.08 13.26
C SER A 163 5.73 -11.41 12.70
N ARG A 164 6.30 -11.37 11.49
CA ARG A 164 7.11 -12.49 11.00
C ARG A 164 8.43 -12.57 11.76
N THR A 165 9.08 -13.72 11.70
CA THR A 165 10.41 -13.88 12.30
C THR A 165 11.47 -13.13 11.47
N PRO A 166 12.47 -12.50 12.11
CA PRO A 166 13.55 -11.79 11.41
C PRO A 166 14.29 -12.73 10.46
N LYS A 167 14.53 -13.97 10.90
CA LYS A 167 15.21 -15.00 10.10
C LYS A 167 14.48 -15.31 8.79
N SER A 168 13.14 -15.41 8.83
CA SER A 168 12.36 -15.67 7.62
C SER A 168 12.41 -14.48 6.66
N ILE A 169 12.28 -13.25 7.19
CA ILE A 169 12.36 -12.03 6.38
C ILE A 169 13.75 -11.89 5.76
N TYR A 170 14.82 -12.10 6.54
CA TYR A 170 16.20 -12.03 6.06
C TYR A 170 16.44 -13.04 4.93
N HIS A 171 16.01 -14.28 5.12
CA HIS A 171 16.16 -15.32 4.10
C HIS A 171 15.40 -14.99 2.82
N GLU A 172 14.15 -14.53 2.91
CA GLU A 172 13.37 -14.10 1.73
C GLU A 172 14.07 -12.95 0.98
N VAL A 173 14.57 -11.94 1.69
CA VAL A 173 15.27 -10.80 1.07
C VAL A 173 16.61 -11.25 0.46
N GLU A 174 17.32 -12.18 1.08
CA GLU A 174 18.56 -12.75 0.54
C GLU A 174 18.31 -13.54 -0.76
N GLU A 175 17.26 -14.37 -0.80
CA GLU A 175 16.89 -15.09 -2.04
C GLU A 175 16.47 -14.12 -3.14
N LEU A 176 15.65 -13.10 -2.82
CA LEU A 176 15.30 -12.04 -3.78
C LEU A 176 16.55 -11.35 -4.34
N ALA A 177 17.55 -11.07 -3.50
CA ALA A 177 18.79 -10.46 -3.94
C ALA A 177 19.58 -11.38 -4.90
N LYS A 178 19.64 -12.69 -4.62
CA LYS A 178 20.26 -13.70 -5.50
C LYS A 178 19.55 -13.79 -6.86
N GLU A 179 18.25 -13.54 -6.90
CA GLU A 179 17.44 -13.49 -8.13
C GLU A 179 17.55 -12.16 -8.90
N GLY A 180 18.33 -11.19 -8.39
CA GLY A 180 18.58 -9.91 -9.04
C GLY A 180 17.64 -8.78 -8.63
N CYS A 181 16.87 -8.96 -7.54
CA CYS A 181 16.07 -7.88 -6.95
C CYS A 181 16.99 -6.80 -6.39
N LYS A 182 16.72 -5.54 -6.74
CA LYS A 182 17.47 -4.37 -6.28
C LYS A 182 16.74 -3.57 -5.21
N GLU A 183 15.41 -3.49 -5.30
CA GLU A 183 14.57 -2.74 -4.36
C GLU A 183 13.56 -3.63 -3.65
N VAL A 184 13.62 -3.68 -2.33
CA VAL A 184 12.57 -4.31 -1.51
C VAL A 184 11.74 -3.24 -0.81
N THR A 185 10.41 -3.39 -0.86
CA THR A 185 9.49 -2.57 -0.08
C THR A 185 8.88 -3.40 1.04
N LEU A 186 9.25 -3.08 2.28
CA LEU A 186 8.70 -3.70 3.48
C LEU A 186 7.27 -3.22 3.73
N LEU A 187 6.36 -4.17 3.91
CA LEU A 187 4.93 -3.94 4.08
C LEU A 187 4.42 -4.44 5.43
N GLY A 188 3.49 -3.69 5.99
CA GLY A 188 2.62 -4.07 7.10
C GLY A 188 1.36 -3.22 7.08
N GLN A 189 0.58 -3.26 8.15
CA GLN A 189 -0.44 -2.24 8.42
C GLN A 189 0.12 -1.12 9.32
N ASN A 190 1.14 -1.44 10.13
CA ASN A 190 1.90 -0.50 10.96
C ASN A 190 3.33 -1.02 11.14
N VAL A 191 4.20 -0.82 10.14
CA VAL A 191 5.55 -1.41 10.14
C VAL A 191 6.39 -1.03 11.36
N ASN A 192 6.13 0.13 11.97
CA ASN A 192 6.86 0.59 13.15
C ASN A 192 6.58 -0.25 14.40
N SER A 193 5.50 -1.05 14.42
CA SER A 193 5.19 -1.98 15.51
C SER A 193 5.74 -3.38 15.29
N TYR A 194 6.57 -3.59 14.26
CA TYR A 194 7.28 -4.85 14.07
C TYR A 194 8.08 -5.26 15.31
N GLY A 195 8.22 -6.57 15.52
CA GLY A 195 8.94 -7.15 16.65
C GLY A 195 8.16 -7.24 17.98
N LYS A 196 7.16 -6.38 18.23
CA LYS A 196 6.38 -6.34 19.49
C LYS A 196 5.62 -7.62 19.85
N THR A 197 5.51 -8.58 18.93
CA THR A 197 4.75 -9.82 19.09
C THR A 197 5.64 -11.07 19.01
N LEU A 198 6.95 -10.89 18.89
CA LEU A 198 7.94 -11.96 18.89
C LEU A 198 8.42 -12.22 20.31
N GLU A 199 8.90 -13.44 20.55
CA GLU A 199 9.61 -13.79 21.79
C GLU A 199 11.02 -13.18 21.80
N GLU A 200 11.66 -13.09 20.63
CA GLU A 200 12.94 -12.42 20.45
C GLU A 200 12.74 -10.91 20.31
N GLU A 201 13.40 -10.14 21.17
CA GLU A 201 13.34 -8.69 21.12
C GLU A 201 14.15 -8.15 19.93
N ILE A 202 13.44 -7.55 18.99
CA ILE A 202 14.03 -6.87 17.83
C ILE A 202 13.13 -5.69 17.44
N SER A 203 13.71 -4.51 17.23
CA SER A 203 12.96 -3.35 16.75
C SER A 203 12.82 -3.36 15.23
N PHE A 204 11.90 -2.57 14.69
CA PHE A 204 11.84 -2.34 13.24
C PHE A 204 13.13 -1.70 12.70
N ALA A 205 13.75 -0.80 13.48
CA ALA A 205 14.99 -0.14 13.13
C ALA A 205 16.16 -1.15 13.02
N GLU A 206 16.26 -2.09 13.98
CA GLU A 206 17.28 -3.13 13.92
C GLU A 206 17.05 -4.11 12.77
N LEU A 207 15.79 -4.48 12.46
CA LEU A 207 15.48 -5.25 11.25
C LEU A 207 15.97 -4.53 9.99
N LEU A 208 15.64 -3.24 9.83
CA LEU A 208 16.09 -2.44 8.68
C LEU A 208 17.60 -2.45 8.56
N LYS A 209 18.30 -2.21 9.67
CA LYS A 209 19.77 -2.25 9.74
C LYS A 209 20.34 -3.61 9.33
N GLN A 210 19.73 -4.73 9.74
CA GLN A 210 20.19 -6.06 9.31
C GLN A 210 20.00 -6.27 7.80
N LEU A 211 18.91 -5.77 7.23
CA LEU A 211 18.65 -5.89 5.79
C LEU A 211 19.60 -5.04 4.94
N THR A 212 20.15 -3.93 5.46
CA THR A 212 21.15 -3.15 4.71
C THR A 212 22.44 -3.92 4.46
N ALA A 213 22.74 -4.93 5.27
CA ALA A 213 23.91 -5.79 5.11
C ALA A 213 23.78 -6.82 3.98
N ILE A 214 22.60 -6.99 3.37
CA ILE A 214 22.38 -7.96 2.29
C ILE A 214 22.96 -7.40 0.98
N ASP A 215 23.90 -8.15 0.40
CA ASP A 215 24.49 -7.86 -0.91
C ASP A 215 23.45 -8.07 -2.02
N GLY A 216 23.49 -7.22 -3.05
CA GLY A 216 22.52 -7.24 -4.16
C GLY A 216 21.31 -6.32 -3.95
N ILE A 217 20.87 -6.10 -2.70
CA ILE A 217 19.87 -5.08 -2.39
C ILE A 217 20.52 -3.70 -2.40
N GLU A 218 20.05 -2.83 -3.29
CA GLU A 218 20.49 -1.44 -3.43
C GLU A 218 19.54 -0.46 -2.73
N ARG A 219 18.24 -0.80 -2.63
CA ARG A 219 17.21 0.05 -2.03
C ARG A 219 16.28 -0.73 -1.12
N ILE A 220 16.06 -0.19 0.08
CA ILE A 220 15.08 -0.66 1.04
C ILE A 220 14.10 0.47 1.28
N ARG A 221 12.83 0.21 1.00
CA ARG A 221 11.72 1.11 1.27
C ARG A 221 10.82 0.45 2.31
N PHE A 222 10.09 1.27 3.05
CA PHE A 222 8.97 0.80 3.83
C PHE A 222 7.78 1.74 3.66
N MET A 223 6.58 1.20 3.89
CA MET A 223 5.35 1.97 3.87
C MET A 223 4.51 1.62 5.08
N THR A 224 3.48 2.43 5.35
CA THR A 224 2.52 2.27 6.46
C THR A 224 3.09 2.54 7.85
N SER A 225 3.73 3.71 8.01
CA SER A 225 4.13 4.16 9.34
C SER A 225 2.95 4.73 10.12
N HIS A 226 3.03 4.72 11.45
CA HIS A 226 2.12 5.45 12.31
C HIS A 226 2.91 6.50 13.11
N PRO A 227 2.53 7.80 13.10
CA PRO A 227 3.34 8.86 13.71
C PRO A 227 3.74 8.60 15.17
N LYS A 228 2.80 8.13 16.00
CA LYS A 228 3.10 7.78 17.40
C LYS A 228 4.14 6.67 17.60
N ASP A 229 4.35 5.82 16.59
CA ASP A 229 5.18 4.62 16.69
C ASP A 229 6.56 4.80 16.04
N ILE A 230 6.85 5.96 15.41
CA ILE A 230 8.21 6.25 14.93
C ILE A 230 9.10 6.58 16.13
N SER A 231 10.15 5.76 16.33
CA SER A 231 11.17 5.97 17.35
C SER A 231 12.32 6.84 16.84
N ASP A 232 13.05 7.47 17.78
CA ASP A 232 14.30 8.16 17.47
C ASP A 232 15.32 7.21 16.81
N GLU A 233 15.40 5.95 17.28
CA GLU A 233 16.25 4.90 16.71
C GLU A 233 15.95 4.66 15.21
N LEU A 234 14.68 4.65 14.81
CA LEU A 234 14.31 4.48 13.40
C LEU A 234 14.78 5.67 12.56
N ILE A 235 14.63 6.89 13.05
CA ILE A 235 15.08 8.10 12.36
C ILE A 235 16.60 8.04 12.15
N ASP A 236 17.34 7.66 13.19
CA ASP A 236 18.80 7.55 13.14
C ASP A 236 19.25 6.46 12.16
N VAL A 237 18.56 5.33 12.11
CA VAL A 237 18.83 4.27 11.11
C VAL A 237 18.54 4.74 9.69
N VAL A 238 17.42 5.44 9.45
CA VAL A 238 17.13 6.00 8.12
C VAL A 238 18.20 7.02 7.70
N ALA A 239 18.70 7.83 8.63
CA ALA A 239 19.77 8.79 8.35
C ALA A 239 21.13 8.15 8.10
N ALA A 240 21.43 7.01 8.73
CA ALA A 240 22.76 6.42 8.73
C ALA A 240 23.07 5.51 7.53
N TYR A 241 22.07 5.02 6.79
CA TYR A 241 22.27 4.00 5.76
C TYR A 241 21.72 4.42 4.39
N ASP A 242 22.60 4.59 3.41
CA ASP A 242 22.27 4.99 2.04
C ASP A 242 21.32 4.02 1.30
N LYS A 243 21.34 2.73 1.67
CA LYS A 243 20.42 1.74 1.11
C LYS A 243 18.96 2.00 1.52
N ILE A 244 18.71 2.71 2.61
CA ILE A 244 17.35 3.03 3.04
C ILE A 244 16.89 4.26 2.26
N CYS A 245 15.82 4.11 1.50
CA CYS A 245 15.32 5.18 0.65
C CYS A 245 14.99 6.42 1.49
N ASN A 246 15.42 7.59 1.00
CA ASN A 246 15.14 8.89 1.60
C ASN A 246 13.67 9.33 1.43
N HIS A 247 12.76 8.51 1.96
CA HIS A 247 11.32 8.63 1.83
C HIS A 247 10.63 8.03 3.06
N ILE A 248 9.85 8.84 3.77
CA ILE A 248 9.05 8.42 4.90
C ILE A 248 7.58 8.70 4.60
N HIS A 249 6.77 7.64 4.56
CA HIS A 249 5.33 7.75 4.48
C HIS A 249 4.72 7.82 5.88
N LEU A 250 4.22 9.00 6.26
CA LEU A 250 3.78 9.37 7.60
C LEU A 250 2.35 9.93 7.57
N PRO A 251 1.31 9.09 7.63
CA PRO A 251 -0.09 9.51 7.59
C PRO A 251 -0.54 10.30 8.82
N VAL A 252 -0.84 11.59 8.66
CA VAL A 252 -1.36 12.44 9.76
C VAL A 252 -2.89 12.35 9.87
N GLN A 253 -3.58 12.14 8.74
CA GLN A 253 -5.03 12.01 8.60
C GLN A 253 -5.81 13.33 8.71
N ALA A 254 -5.47 14.22 9.66
CA ALA A 254 -6.07 15.55 9.80
C ALA A 254 -5.11 16.52 10.52
N GLY A 255 -5.30 17.83 10.40
CA GLY A 255 -4.45 18.84 11.06
C GLY A 255 -4.99 19.43 12.37
N SER A 256 -6.23 19.10 12.75
CA SER A 256 -6.84 19.58 14.00
C SER A 256 -6.73 18.56 15.13
N ASN A 257 -6.32 19.00 16.32
CA ASN A 257 -6.28 18.20 17.54
C ASN A 257 -7.65 17.60 17.92
N ALA A 258 -8.75 18.33 17.69
CA ALA A 258 -10.08 17.82 17.96
C ALA A 258 -10.41 16.61 17.07
N ILE A 259 -10.09 16.71 15.78
CA ILE A 259 -10.32 15.64 14.80
C ILE A 259 -9.34 14.48 14.98
N LEU A 260 -8.06 14.74 15.23
CA LEU A 260 -7.07 13.70 15.56
C LEU A 260 -7.48 12.88 16.79
N LYS A 261 -8.02 13.55 17.83
CA LYS A 261 -8.58 12.88 19.01
C LYS A 261 -9.82 12.06 18.65
N ALA A 262 -10.76 12.60 17.87
CA ALA A 262 -11.95 11.88 17.42
C ALA A 262 -11.62 10.68 16.50
N MET A 263 -10.51 10.77 15.76
CA MET A 263 -9.92 9.71 14.95
C MET A 263 -9.19 8.63 15.77
N ASN A 264 -9.01 8.84 17.07
CA ASN A 264 -8.22 7.98 17.97
C ASN A 264 -6.76 7.83 17.49
N ARG A 265 -6.08 8.95 17.21
CA ARG A 265 -4.69 8.96 16.72
C ARG A 265 -3.65 8.84 17.83
N GLY A 266 -3.96 9.30 19.04
CA GLY A 266 -3.07 9.20 20.19
C GLY A 266 -1.87 10.15 20.17
N TYR A 267 -1.93 11.22 19.36
CA TYR A 267 -0.95 12.30 19.29
C TYR A 267 -1.66 13.60 18.87
N SER A 268 -1.00 14.73 19.10
CA SER A 268 -1.43 16.08 18.71
C SER A 268 -0.73 16.56 17.43
N ARG A 269 -1.20 17.69 16.89
CA ARG A 269 -0.59 18.42 15.78
C ARG A 269 0.84 18.81 16.14
N GLU A 270 1.05 19.28 17.36
CA GLU A 270 2.34 19.73 17.88
C GLU A 270 3.32 18.55 17.92
N ASP A 271 2.91 17.40 18.48
CA ASP A 271 3.72 16.17 18.48
C ASP A 271 4.13 15.76 17.05
N TYR A 272 3.23 15.93 16.08
CA TYR A 272 3.47 15.61 14.69
C TYR A 272 4.47 16.58 14.04
N LEU A 273 4.34 17.89 14.29
CA LEU A 273 5.26 18.90 13.78
C LEU A 273 6.67 18.70 14.36
N ASP A 274 6.77 18.39 15.65
CA ASP A 274 8.03 18.05 16.31
C ASP A 274 8.67 16.81 15.69
N LEU A 275 7.88 15.78 15.38
CA LEU A 275 8.36 14.58 14.70
C LEU A 275 8.89 14.89 13.28
N ILE A 276 8.18 15.73 12.52
CA ILE A 276 8.65 16.18 11.19
C ILE A 276 9.96 16.95 11.30
N ALA A 277 10.09 17.84 12.29
CA ALA A 277 11.31 18.60 12.53
C ALA A 277 12.49 17.66 12.87
N LYS A 278 12.28 16.68 13.76
CA LYS A 278 13.30 15.66 14.09
C LYS A 278 13.74 14.85 12.87
N ILE A 279 12.79 14.44 12.03
CA ILE A 279 13.10 13.69 10.80
C ILE A 279 13.98 14.53 9.88
N ARG A 280 13.63 15.80 9.64
CA ARG A 280 14.41 16.70 8.77
C ARG A 280 15.79 17.03 9.32
N ASP A 281 15.88 17.24 10.63
CA ASP A 281 17.13 17.54 11.32
C ASP A 281 18.16 16.41 11.16
N ARG A 282 17.71 15.15 11.27
CA ARG A 282 18.62 13.98 11.25
C ARG A 282 18.79 13.34 9.89
N VAL A 283 17.71 13.17 9.12
CA VAL A 283 17.74 12.54 7.78
C VAL A 283 18.12 13.56 6.70
N GLY A 284 17.86 14.84 6.94
CA GLY A 284 18.14 15.94 6.01
C GLY A 284 16.88 16.61 5.48
N GLU A 285 16.98 17.89 5.14
CA GLU A 285 15.85 18.72 4.66
C GLU A 285 15.19 18.21 3.37
N ASP A 286 15.94 17.46 2.56
CA ASP A 286 15.45 16.90 1.29
C ASP A 286 14.72 15.55 1.46
N VAL A 287 14.57 15.03 2.69
CA VAL A 287 13.78 13.83 2.96
C VAL A 287 12.35 13.98 2.43
N ALA A 288 11.94 13.01 1.62
CA ALA A 288 10.60 13.02 1.07
C ALA A 288 9.59 12.53 2.12
N VAL A 289 8.78 13.45 2.64
CA VAL A 289 7.69 13.09 3.55
C VAL A 289 6.39 13.06 2.78
N THR A 290 5.70 11.92 2.85
CA THR A 290 4.39 11.74 2.22
C THR A 290 3.35 11.38 3.26
N THR A 291 2.07 11.66 3.01
CA THR A 291 1.03 11.48 4.04
C THR A 291 -0.29 10.98 3.46
N ASP A 292 -1.24 10.62 4.33
CA ASP A 292 -2.64 10.45 4.00
C ASP A 292 -3.47 11.48 4.76
N LEU A 293 -4.51 11.99 4.11
CA LEU A 293 -5.46 12.96 4.67
C LEU A 293 -6.90 12.54 4.37
N ILE A 294 -7.76 12.64 5.38
CA ILE A 294 -9.20 12.35 5.28
C ILE A 294 -9.96 13.64 5.51
N VAL A 295 -10.74 14.05 4.51
CA VAL A 295 -11.55 15.29 4.54
C VAL A 295 -13.00 14.96 4.83
N GLY A 296 -13.64 15.75 5.69
CA GLY A 296 -15.05 15.61 6.02
C GLY A 296 -15.32 14.51 7.05
N PHE A 297 -14.39 14.30 7.99
CA PHE A 297 -14.60 13.37 9.10
C PHE A 297 -15.82 13.83 9.93
N PRO A 298 -16.60 12.92 10.55
CA PRO A 298 -17.79 13.31 11.29
C PRO A 298 -17.46 14.27 12.44
N GLY A 299 -18.13 15.44 12.46
CA GLY A 299 -17.88 16.54 13.38
C GLY A 299 -16.82 17.56 12.92
N GLU A 300 -16.23 17.42 11.73
CA GLU A 300 -15.21 18.35 11.21
C GLU A 300 -15.79 19.73 10.87
N SER A 301 -15.44 20.72 11.68
CA SER A 301 -15.80 22.12 11.43
C SER A 301 -14.91 22.76 10.35
N GLU A 302 -15.28 23.96 9.91
CA GLU A 302 -14.46 24.74 8.97
C GLU A 302 -13.12 25.16 9.58
N GLU A 303 -13.09 25.46 10.89
CA GLU A 303 -11.85 25.78 11.61
C GLU A 303 -10.91 24.57 11.65
N ASP A 304 -11.46 23.37 11.88
CA ASP A 304 -10.67 22.13 11.88
C ASP A 304 -10.07 21.83 10.51
N PHE A 305 -10.85 22.08 9.46
CA PHE A 305 -10.37 21.93 8.10
C PHE A 305 -9.29 22.95 7.75
N ASN A 306 -9.43 24.22 8.17
CA ASN A 306 -8.40 25.24 7.97
C ASN A 306 -7.08 24.86 8.66
N LYS A 307 -7.12 24.28 9.87
CA LYS A 307 -5.92 23.71 10.52
C LYS A 307 -5.28 22.61 9.67
N THR A 308 -6.06 21.84 8.92
CA THR A 308 -5.53 20.83 7.99
C THR A 308 -4.81 21.47 6.80
N LEU A 309 -5.32 22.58 6.27
CA LEU A 309 -4.63 23.36 5.24
C LEU A 309 -3.33 23.97 5.76
N GLU A 310 -3.36 24.58 6.95
CA GLU A 310 -2.16 25.13 7.60
C GLU A 310 -1.09 24.03 7.81
N LEU A 311 -1.50 22.82 8.24
CA LEU A 311 -0.55 21.72 8.43
C LEU A 311 0.10 21.30 7.09
N MET A 312 -0.68 21.27 6.02
CA MET A 312 -0.16 20.98 4.68
C MET A 312 0.88 22.02 4.26
N GLU A 313 0.64 23.31 4.53
CA GLU A 313 1.56 24.40 4.23
C GLU A 313 2.83 24.39 5.09
N GLU A 314 2.73 24.06 6.37
CA GLU A 314 3.87 23.96 7.29
C GLU A 314 4.73 22.72 7.00
N CYS A 315 4.09 21.55 6.86
CA CYS A 315 4.79 20.30 6.61
C CYS A 315 5.28 20.16 5.18
N ARG A 316 4.70 20.86 4.19
CA ARG A 316 5.14 20.83 2.78
C ARG A 316 5.40 19.41 2.24
N PHE A 317 4.41 18.53 2.37
CA PHE A 317 4.51 17.13 1.97
C PHE A 317 4.84 16.97 0.47
N ASP A 318 5.70 16.00 0.14
CA ASP A 318 6.06 15.66 -1.25
C ASP A 318 4.92 15.02 -2.03
N SER A 319 4.05 14.30 -1.33
CA SER A 319 2.86 13.67 -1.88
C SER A 319 1.87 13.46 -0.74
N ALA A 320 0.58 13.62 -1.03
CA ALA A 320 -0.50 13.30 -0.10
C ALA A 320 -1.56 12.45 -0.80
N PHE A 321 -1.91 11.32 -0.20
CA PHE A 321 -3.12 10.59 -0.59
C PHE A 321 -4.31 11.23 0.13
N THR A 322 -5.15 11.92 -0.61
CA THR A 322 -6.32 12.62 -0.06
C THR A 322 -7.59 11.80 -0.33
N PHE A 323 -8.40 11.64 0.70
CA PHE A 323 -9.62 10.85 0.67
C PHE A 323 -10.80 11.65 1.23
N LEU A 324 -11.98 11.45 0.67
CA LEU A 324 -13.21 11.81 1.36
C LEU A 324 -13.50 10.79 2.45
N TYR A 325 -13.96 11.25 3.61
CA TYR A 325 -14.47 10.34 4.61
C TYR A 325 -15.68 9.59 4.05
N SER A 326 -15.55 8.26 4.06
CA SER A 326 -16.60 7.33 3.69
C SER A 326 -16.91 6.43 4.90
N PRO A 327 -18.16 6.41 5.40
CA PRO A 327 -18.51 5.59 6.55
C PRO A 327 -18.36 4.11 6.20
N ARG A 328 -17.65 3.38 7.06
CA ARG A 328 -17.46 1.93 6.90
C ARG A 328 -18.19 1.21 8.01
N GLU A 329 -19.13 0.35 7.64
CA GLU A 329 -19.85 -0.49 8.59
C GLU A 329 -18.87 -1.24 9.50
N GLY A 330 -19.19 -1.29 10.79
CA GLY A 330 -18.32 -1.89 11.82
C GLY A 330 -17.30 -0.93 12.44
N THR A 331 -17.05 0.24 11.86
CA THR A 331 -16.11 1.23 12.45
C THR A 331 -16.80 2.14 13.47
N PRO A 332 -16.09 2.62 14.52
CA PRO A 332 -16.68 3.57 15.47
C PRO A 332 -17.16 4.88 14.82
N ALA A 333 -16.44 5.41 13.82
CA ALA A 333 -16.78 6.65 13.15
C ALA A 333 -18.05 6.54 12.29
N SER A 334 -18.40 5.35 11.79
CA SER A 334 -19.62 5.18 10.99
C SER A 334 -20.90 5.33 11.80
N ARG A 335 -20.82 5.28 13.13
CA ARG A 335 -21.96 5.43 14.05
C ARG A 335 -22.17 6.87 14.52
N LYS A 336 -21.29 7.80 14.14
CA LYS A 336 -21.42 9.22 14.49
C LYS A 336 -22.50 9.87 13.64
N GLU A 337 -23.39 10.63 14.27
CA GLU A 337 -24.50 11.32 13.59
C GLU A 337 -24.05 12.59 12.84
N GLU A 338 -22.96 13.21 13.28
CA GLU A 338 -22.41 14.48 12.78
C GLU A 338 -21.71 14.34 11.41
N GLN A 339 -22.34 13.66 10.46
CA GLN A 339 -21.79 13.46 9.12
C GLN A 339 -21.76 14.77 8.34
N ILE A 340 -20.67 15.00 7.60
CA ILE A 340 -20.51 16.19 6.77
C ILE A 340 -21.21 15.99 5.41
N PRO A 341 -21.99 16.96 4.90
CA PRO A 341 -22.59 16.87 3.58
C PRO A 341 -21.56 16.68 2.47
N GLU A 342 -21.88 15.86 1.47
CA GLU A 342 -20.94 15.46 0.42
C GLU A 342 -20.41 16.66 -0.39
N GLU A 343 -21.26 17.65 -0.66
CA GLU A 343 -20.87 18.90 -1.32
C GLU A 343 -19.76 19.63 -0.55
N VAL A 344 -19.88 19.73 0.78
CA VAL A 344 -18.88 20.37 1.64
C VAL A 344 -17.57 19.58 1.62
N LYS A 345 -17.64 18.24 1.66
CA LYS A 345 -16.44 17.39 1.56
C LYS A 345 -15.69 17.61 0.25
N HIS A 346 -16.40 17.68 -0.88
CA HIS A 346 -15.81 17.95 -2.19
C HIS A 346 -15.20 19.36 -2.28
N GLN A 347 -15.90 20.38 -1.78
CA GLN A 347 -15.37 21.75 -1.73
C GLN A 347 -14.05 21.82 -0.94
N ARG A 348 -14.02 21.18 0.24
CA ARG A 348 -12.81 21.08 1.08
C ARG A 348 -11.70 20.29 0.40
N LEU A 349 -12.01 19.14 -0.19
CA LEU A 349 -11.03 18.33 -0.91
C LEU A 349 -10.38 19.14 -2.04
N ASN A 350 -11.16 19.89 -2.82
CA ASN A 350 -10.62 20.73 -3.90
C ASN A 350 -9.67 21.81 -3.38
N ARG A 351 -9.98 22.44 -2.24
CA ARG A 351 -9.09 23.42 -1.59
C ARG A 351 -7.79 22.76 -1.11
N LEU A 352 -7.89 21.59 -0.48
CA LEU A 352 -6.72 20.83 -0.03
C LEU A 352 -5.84 20.40 -1.21
N LEU A 353 -6.44 19.92 -2.30
CA LEU A 353 -5.74 19.57 -3.53
C LEU A 353 -5.04 20.77 -4.16
N ALA A 354 -5.66 21.96 -4.14
CA ALA A 354 -5.04 23.17 -4.67
C ALA A 354 -3.73 23.50 -3.92
N VAL A 355 -3.76 23.50 -2.59
CA VAL A 355 -2.57 23.71 -1.74
C VAL A 355 -1.52 22.63 -1.98
N HIS A 356 -1.92 21.35 -1.97
CA HIS A 356 -1.00 20.25 -2.19
C HIS A 356 -0.33 20.30 -3.57
N ASN A 357 -1.10 20.58 -4.63
CA ASN A 357 -0.58 20.67 -5.99
C ASN A 357 0.41 21.81 -6.17
N GLN A 358 0.15 22.95 -5.52
CA GLN A 358 1.09 24.07 -5.50
C GLN A 358 2.41 23.65 -4.85
N ILE A 359 2.37 23.09 -3.64
CA ILE A 359 3.56 22.62 -2.93
C ILE A 359 4.30 21.57 -3.75
N GLY A 360 3.61 20.55 -4.26
CA GLY A 360 4.20 19.48 -5.06
C GLY A 360 4.93 20.01 -6.29
N ARG A 361 4.37 21.04 -6.95
CA ARG A 361 5.03 21.71 -8.07
C ARG A 361 6.29 22.45 -7.62
N GLU A 362 6.21 23.25 -6.55
CA GLU A 362 7.37 23.98 -6.00
C GLU A 362 8.50 23.04 -5.54
N LYS A 363 8.16 21.87 -4.98
CA LYS A 363 9.16 20.84 -4.62
C LYS A 363 9.80 20.22 -5.86
N ASN A 364 9.01 19.89 -6.88
CA ASN A 364 9.52 19.26 -8.09
C ASN A 364 10.35 20.23 -8.94
N ASP A 365 10.02 21.53 -8.98
CA ASP A 365 10.78 22.54 -9.72
C ASP A 365 12.24 22.63 -9.23
N ARG A 366 12.52 22.33 -7.95
CA ARG A 366 13.88 22.27 -7.38
C ARG A 366 14.75 21.15 -7.96
N TYR A 367 14.15 20.17 -8.62
CA TYR A 367 14.90 19.08 -9.26
C TYR A 367 15.45 19.48 -10.62
N VAL A 368 14.89 20.52 -11.28
CA VAL A 368 15.31 20.92 -12.62
C VAL A 368 16.79 21.34 -12.61
N GLY A 369 17.58 20.72 -13.49
CA GLY A 369 19.03 20.89 -13.59
C GLY A 369 19.85 19.91 -12.73
N ASN A 370 19.21 19.14 -11.84
CA ASN A 370 19.90 18.14 -11.03
C ASN A 370 19.90 16.77 -11.72
N ILE A 371 20.96 16.01 -11.46
CA ILE A 371 21.06 14.59 -11.83
C ILE A 371 20.53 13.76 -10.66
N VAL A 372 19.61 12.83 -10.94
CA VAL A 372 19.03 11.94 -9.94
C VAL A 372 19.15 10.47 -10.35
N LYS A 373 19.26 9.58 -9.37
CA LYS A 373 19.27 8.12 -9.57
C LYS A 373 17.85 7.58 -9.70
N VAL A 374 17.56 6.90 -10.80
CA VAL A 374 16.24 6.38 -11.15
C VAL A 374 16.31 4.88 -11.32
N LEU A 375 15.55 4.12 -10.52
CA LEU A 375 15.29 2.71 -10.79
C LEU A 375 14.24 2.62 -11.89
N VAL A 376 14.63 2.11 -13.05
CA VAL A 376 13.78 2.06 -14.25
C VAL A 376 12.78 0.92 -14.13
N GLU A 377 11.50 1.22 -14.23
CA GLU A 377 10.41 0.24 -14.10
C GLU A 377 9.99 -0.38 -15.44
N GLY A 378 10.29 0.31 -16.55
CA GLY A 378 9.98 -0.14 -17.91
C GLY A 378 9.46 0.99 -18.81
N PRO A 379 8.91 0.65 -19.99
CA PRO A 379 8.32 1.63 -20.89
C PRO A 379 7.12 2.36 -20.26
N SER A 380 7.00 3.65 -20.56
CA SER A 380 5.85 4.46 -20.18
C SER A 380 4.60 3.95 -20.90
N LYS A 381 3.48 3.88 -20.17
CA LYS A 381 2.17 3.41 -20.70
C LYS A 381 1.74 4.12 -21.99
N ASN A 382 2.12 5.38 -22.15
CA ASN A 382 1.66 6.21 -23.26
C ASN A 382 2.62 6.21 -24.46
N LYS A 383 3.91 5.89 -24.26
CA LYS A 383 4.97 6.02 -25.26
C LYS A 383 6.07 4.99 -25.02
N LYS A 384 6.21 4.02 -25.92
CA LYS A 384 7.20 2.94 -25.79
C LYS A 384 8.66 3.41 -25.78
N GLN A 385 8.97 4.53 -26.43
CA GLN A 385 10.32 5.12 -26.48
C GLN A 385 10.69 5.94 -25.23
N VAL A 386 9.74 6.09 -24.30
CA VAL A 386 9.95 6.82 -23.05
C VAL A 386 9.96 5.79 -21.93
N MET A 387 11.05 5.70 -21.20
CA MET A 387 11.15 4.88 -20.00
C MET A 387 10.57 5.64 -18.80
N THR A 388 10.04 4.91 -17.84
CA THR A 388 9.56 5.45 -16.56
C THR A 388 10.24 4.72 -15.41
N GLY A 389 10.51 5.45 -14.33
CA GLY A 389 11.16 4.90 -13.15
C GLY A 389 10.97 5.78 -11.92
N ARG A 390 11.59 5.37 -10.81
CA ARG A 390 11.44 6.04 -9.51
C ARG A 390 12.76 6.40 -8.85
N THR A 391 12.80 7.59 -8.25
CA THR A 391 13.89 8.03 -7.36
C THR A 391 13.78 7.37 -5.98
N GLU A 392 14.81 7.49 -5.14
CA GLU A 392 14.73 7.12 -3.71
C GLU A 392 13.57 7.83 -3.00
N SER A 393 13.36 9.11 -3.31
CA SER A 393 12.24 9.94 -2.85
C SER A 393 10.87 9.56 -3.45
N ASN A 394 10.80 8.45 -4.20
CA ASN A 394 9.59 7.90 -4.83
C ASN A 394 8.96 8.83 -5.88
N LYS A 395 9.72 9.75 -6.47
CA LYS A 395 9.24 10.61 -7.56
C LYS A 395 9.29 9.84 -8.87
N THR A 396 8.22 9.98 -9.67
CA THR A 396 8.16 9.38 -11.01
C THR A 396 8.97 10.22 -11.99
N VAL A 397 9.91 9.59 -12.68
CA VAL A 397 10.76 10.23 -13.69
C VAL A 397 10.51 9.55 -15.03
N ASN A 398 10.30 10.36 -16.08
CA ASN A 398 10.17 9.89 -17.46
C ASN A 398 11.33 10.43 -18.29
N PHE A 399 11.94 9.60 -19.13
CA PHE A 399 13.07 9.99 -19.97
C PHE A 399 13.14 9.12 -21.23
N GLU A 400 13.78 9.61 -22.29
CA GLU A 400 14.01 8.81 -23.50
C GLU A 400 15.11 7.77 -23.24
N GLY A 401 14.85 6.51 -23.62
CA GLY A 401 15.76 5.40 -23.39
C GLY A 401 15.24 4.09 -23.97
N ASP A 402 16.05 3.04 -23.87
CA ASP A 402 15.72 1.70 -24.36
C ASP A 402 15.15 0.80 -23.25
N GLU A 403 14.36 -0.20 -23.64
CA GLU A 403 13.78 -1.18 -22.71
C GLU A 403 14.84 -2.00 -21.97
N SER A 404 16.06 -2.13 -22.53
CA SER A 404 17.20 -2.77 -21.86
C SER A 404 17.57 -2.13 -20.52
N LEU A 405 17.17 -0.88 -20.28
CA LEU A 405 17.41 -0.18 -19.02
C LEU A 405 16.49 -0.66 -17.88
N THR A 406 15.43 -1.43 -18.19
CA THR A 406 14.48 -1.93 -17.19
C THR A 406 15.19 -2.70 -16.08
N GLY A 407 14.88 -2.34 -14.83
CA GLY A 407 15.50 -2.91 -13.63
C GLY A 407 16.89 -2.38 -13.31
N GLN A 408 17.43 -1.43 -14.07
CA GLN A 408 18.69 -0.76 -13.76
C GLN A 408 18.44 0.53 -12.97
N ILE A 409 19.44 0.94 -12.18
CA ILE A 409 19.47 2.28 -11.57
C ILE A 409 20.35 3.14 -12.46
N VAL A 410 19.77 4.17 -13.07
CA VAL A 410 20.44 5.05 -14.03
C VAL A 410 20.40 6.50 -13.56
N GLU A 411 21.37 7.30 -14.01
CA GLU A 411 21.40 8.73 -13.75
C GLU A 411 20.61 9.49 -14.81
N VAL A 412 19.72 10.37 -14.35
CA VAL A 412 18.85 11.18 -15.22
C VAL A 412 18.95 12.64 -14.81
N GLU A 413 19.36 13.50 -15.74
CA GLU A 413 19.31 14.95 -15.58
C GLU A 413 17.85 15.41 -15.76
N ILE A 414 17.28 16.04 -14.74
CA ILE A 414 15.91 16.51 -14.79
C ILE A 414 15.85 17.83 -15.59
N VAL A 415 15.11 17.82 -16.70
CA VAL A 415 14.99 18.99 -17.59
C VAL A 415 13.68 19.73 -17.41
N ARG A 416 12.66 19.05 -16.84
CA ARG A 416 11.34 19.63 -16.64
C ARG A 416 10.65 18.99 -15.45
N ALA A 417 10.04 19.84 -14.62
CA ALA A 417 9.13 19.40 -13.57
C ALA A 417 7.66 19.60 -13.98
N LYS A 418 6.84 18.60 -13.65
CA LYS A 418 5.37 18.69 -13.62
C LYS A 418 4.90 18.53 -12.17
N THR A 419 3.60 18.71 -11.93
CA THR A 419 3.02 18.58 -10.59
C THR A 419 3.26 17.20 -9.97
N PHE A 420 3.14 16.12 -10.75
CA PHE A 420 3.19 14.73 -10.25
C PHE A 420 4.30 13.87 -10.85
N SER A 421 5.14 14.43 -11.71
CA SER A 421 6.24 13.71 -12.36
C SER A 421 7.34 14.66 -12.80
N LEU A 422 8.51 14.10 -13.03
CA LEU A 422 9.65 14.77 -13.61
C LEU A 422 9.89 14.20 -15.01
N ASP A 423 10.34 15.04 -15.93
CA ASP A 423 10.87 14.60 -17.21
C ASP A 423 12.37 14.93 -17.26
N GLY A 424 13.17 14.01 -17.77
CA GLY A 424 14.61 14.12 -17.78
C GLY A 424 15.27 13.56 -19.04
N LYS A 425 16.59 13.64 -19.06
CA LYS A 425 17.46 13.04 -20.07
C LYS A 425 18.39 12.05 -19.38
N TRP A 426 18.43 10.82 -19.89
CA TRP A 426 19.38 9.84 -19.40
C TRP A 426 20.81 10.32 -19.64
N VAL A 427 21.64 10.22 -18.61
CA VAL A 427 23.06 10.53 -18.68
C VAL A 427 23.80 9.20 -18.77
N GLU A 428 24.38 8.90 -19.94
CA GLU A 428 25.25 7.73 -20.09
C GLU A 428 26.47 7.90 -19.18
N SER A 429 26.61 7.02 -18.20
CA SER A 429 27.81 6.91 -17.40
C SER A 429 28.97 6.51 -18.33
N ARG A 430 29.98 7.38 -18.44
CA ARG A 430 31.19 7.13 -19.27
C ARG A 430 32.06 6.00 -18.75
#